data_AF-A0A3N8LC30-F1
#
_entry.id   AF-A0A3N8LC30-F1
#
_cell.length_a   1.000
_cell.length_b   1.000
_cell.length_c   1.000
_cell.angle_alpha   90.00
_cell.angle_beta   90.00
_cell.angle_gamma   90.00
#
_symmetry.space_group_name_H-M   'P 1'
#
loop_
_entity.id
_entity.type
_entity.pdbx_description
1 polymer ?
#
loop_
_entity_poly.entity_id
_entity_poly.type
_entity_poly.pdbx_seq_one_letter_code
_entity_poly.pdbx_strand_id
1 'polypeptide(L)'
;MTNYEEIFLESYHRLTGNDNGERFFDRFYEIFLNSSEQIREKFANTEMTRQKALMRKSFFHLLNLYHTKVTSDYLERIASEHGPSRLAIPEQMFNAWRAAILATVRELDERHYDTRVEIAWAMTIAPGLEFMRQMSAHIASDAPSPEPPAPGAVPGHQP
;
A
#
# COMPACT_ATOMS: atom_id res chain seq x y z
N MET A 1 3.87 -26.58 17.56
CA MET A 1 4.00 -25.86 16.27
C MET A 1 3.51 -24.44 16.49
N THR A 2 4.15 -23.43 15.90
CA THR A 2 3.72 -22.02 16.03
C THR A 2 2.70 -21.68 14.96
N ASN A 3 1.56 -21.12 15.35
CA ASN A 3 0.51 -20.67 14.44
C ASN A 3 0.64 -19.16 14.21
N TYR A 4 1.21 -18.75 13.07
CA TYR A 4 1.42 -17.32 12.77
C TYR A 4 0.13 -16.59 12.38
N GLU A 5 -0.89 -17.30 11.91
CA GLU A 5 -2.20 -16.70 11.64
C GLU A 5 -2.89 -16.29 12.94
N GLU A 6 -2.87 -17.15 13.95
CA GLU A 6 -3.41 -16.86 15.28
C GLU A 6 -2.67 -15.68 15.95
N ILE A 7 -1.34 -15.67 15.89
CA ILE A 7 -0.53 -14.54 16.40
C ILE A 7 -0.91 -13.23 15.70
N PHE A 8 -1.08 -13.25 14.37
CA PHE A 8 -1.53 -12.08 13.62
C PHE A 8 -2.92 -11.63 14.07
N LEU A 9 -3.89 -12.55 14.12
CA LEU A 9 -5.28 -12.24 14.48
C LEU A 9 -5.40 -11.67 15.90
N GLU A 10 -4.68 -12.23 16.87
CA GLU A 10 -4.64 -11.71 18.24
C GLU A 10 -4.08 -10.28 18.30
N SER A 11 -2.95 -10.03 17.63
CA SER A 11 -2.34 -8.69 17.54
C SER A 11 -3.27 -7.71 16.82
N TYR A 12 -3.83 -8.13 15.68
CA TYR A 12 -4.76 -7.33 14.90
C TYR A 12 -6.02 -6.95 15.69
N HIS A 13 -6.60 -7.88 16.44
CA HIS A 13 -7.75 -7.62 17.31
C HIS A 13 -7.43 -6.62 18.43
N ARG A 14 -6.27 -6.74 19.10
CA ARG A 14 -5.84 -5.76 20.11
C ARG A 14 -5.67 -4.36 19.52
N LEU A 15 -5.13 -4.28 18.31
CA LEU A 15 -4.78 -3.03 17.64
C LEU A 15 -5.97 -2.31 16.99
N THR A 16 -7.00 -3.06 16.58
CA THR A 16 -8.11 -2.51 15.79
C THR A 16 -9.50 -2.71 16.40
N GLY A 17 -9.64 -3.55 17.42
CA GLY A 17 -10.95 -3.96 17.95
C GLY A 17 -11.73 -2.88 18.71
N ASN A 18 -11.05 -1.90 19.30
CA ASN A 18 -11.71 -0.91 20.17
C ASN A 18 -12.29 0.30 19.43
N ASP A 19 -11.69 0.68 18.31
CA ASP A 19 -11.99 1.91 17.56
C ASP A 19 -12.07 1.66 16.05
N ASN A 20 -12.31 0.41 15.65
CA ASN A 20 -12.29 -0.02 14.25
C ASN A 20 -10.98 0.34 13.53
N GLY A 21 -9.87 0.35 14.26
CA GLY A 21 -8.52 0.63 13.76
C GLY A 21 -8.22 2.10 13.54
N GLU A 22 -9.04 3.04 14.01
CA GLU A 22 -8.77 4.47 13.83
C GLU A 22 -7.38 4.87 14.32
N ARG A 23 -7.03 4.56 15.58
CA ARG A 23 -5.70 4.82 16.15
C ARG A 23 -4.59 4.13 15.37
N PHE A 24 -4.84 2.93 14.87
CA PHE A 24 -3.85 2.18 14.08
C PHE A 24 -3.54 2.88 12.75
N PHE A 25 -4.57 3.20 11.97
CA PHE A 25 -4.36 3.83 10.66
C PHE A 25 -3.88 5.27 10.77
N ASP A 26 -4.26 5.99 11.82
CA ASP A 26 -3.74 7.32 12.12
C ASP A 26 -2.23 7.27 12.36
N ARG A 27 -1.79 6.37 13.24
CA ARG A 27 -0.37 6.23 13.55
C ARG A 27 0.43 5.73 12.36
N PHE A 28 -0.12 4.81 11.58
CA PHE A 28 0.46 4.36 10.32
C PHE A 28 0.74 5.53 9.37
N TYR A 29 -0.23 6.43 9.16
CA TYR A 29 -0.03 7.56 8.27
C TYR A 29 0.98 8.57 8.81
N GLU A 30 1.01 8.82 10.11
CA GLU A 30 2.04 9.67 10.72
C GLU A 30 3.45 9.13 10.42
N ILE A 31 3.68 7.83 10.66
CA ILE A 31 4.97 7.19 10.41
C ILE A 31 5.28 7.20 8.90
N PHE A 32 4.31 6.84 8.06
CA PHE A 32 4.51 6.72 6.62
C PHE A 32 4.83 8.08 5.97
N LEU A 33 4.08 9.13 6.30
CA LEU A 33 4.33 10.48 5.78
C LEU A 33 5.65 11.05 6.32
N ASN A 34 6.07 10.70 7.53
CA ASN A 34 7.36 11.14 8.05
C ASN A 34 8.57 10.36 7.48
N SER A 35 8.34 9.24 6.78
CA SER A 35 9.42 8.40 6.26
C SER A 35 10.17 8.99 5.06
N SER A 36 9.57 9.89 4.28
CA SER A 36 10.20 10.54 3.13
C SER A 36 9.45 11.79 2.70
N GLU A 37 10.18 12.82 2.25
CA GLU A 37 9.61 14.01 1.63
C GLU A 37 8.80 13.68 0.38
N GLN A 38 9.32 12.80 -0.49
CA GLN A 38 8.62 12.36 -1.69
C GLN A 38 7.28 11.68 -1.37
N ILE A 39 7.20 10.96 -0.24
CA ILE A 39 5.94 10.38 0.21
C ILE A 39 4.99 11.50 0.65
N ARG A 40 5.44 12.48 1.45
CA ARG A 40 4.57 13.63 1.82
C ARG A 40 4.01 14.36 0.61
N GLU A 41 4.83 14.59 -0.41
CA GLU A 41 4.41 15.26 -1.64
C GLU A 41 3.28 14.52 -2.36
N LYS A 42 3.34 13.17 -2.42
CA LYS A 42 2.27 12.34 -3.01
C LYS A 42 0.92 12.50 -2.29
N PHE A 43 0.93 12.90 -1.02
CA PHE A 43 -0.27 13.10 -0.20
C PHE A 43 -0.62 14.56 0.07
N ALA A 44 0.15 15.54 -0.46
CA ALA A 44 0.00 16.96 -0.12
C ALA A 44 -1.40 17.53 -0.40
N ASN A 45 -2.09 16.99 -1.42
CA ASN A 45 -3.44 17.39 -1.81
C ASN A 45 -4.49 16.30 -1.54
N THR A 46 -4.22 15.40 -0.59
CA THR A 46 -5.12 14.29 -0.25
C THR A 46 -6.01 14.64 0.95
N GLU A 47 -7.31 14.41 0.83
CA GLU A 47 -8.22 14.45 1.98
C GLU A 47 -7.98 13.20 2.84
N MET A 48 -7.28 13.40 3.96
CA MET A 48 -6.72 12.29 4.74
C MET A 48 -7.79 11.46 5.46
N THR A 49 -8.94 12.02 5.80
CA THR A 49 -10.03 11.27 6.45
C THR A 49 -10.57 10.18 5.54
N ARG A 50 -10.88 10.55 4.29
CA ARG A 50 -11.29 9.65 3.21
C ARG A 50 -10.16 8.70 2.86
N GLN A 51 -8.91 9.18 2.81
CA GLN A 51 -7.77 8.33 2.51
C GLN A 51 -7.59 7.22 3.55
N LYS A 52 -7.74 7.52 4.84
CA LYS A 52 -7.74 6.52 5.92
C LYS A 52 -8.88 5.51 5.78
N ALA A 53 -10.08 5.96 5.39
CA ALA A 53 -11.20 5.05 5.12
C ALA A 53 -10.93 4.12 3.92
N LEU A 54 -10.34 4.64 2.85
CA LEU A 54 -9.89 3.84 1.71
C LEU A 54 -8.77 2.87 2.12
N MET A 55 -7.85 3.30 2.97
CA MET A 55 -6.76 2.48 3.49
C MET A 55 -7.29 1.28 4.27
N ARG A 56 -8.26 1.47 5.18
CA ARG A 56 -8.94 0.39 5.92
C ARG A 56 -9.54 -0.63 4.96
N LYS A 57 -10.27 -0.15 3.95
CA LYS A 57 -10.89 -1.01 2.94
C LYS A 57 -9.83 -1.80 2.16
N SER A 58 -8.81 -1.13 1.64
CA SER A 58 -7.71 -1.78 0.92
C SER A 58 -6.98 -2.80 1.79
N PHE A 59 -6.77 -2.50 3.08
CA PHE A 59 -6.15 -3.42 4.02
C PHE A 59 -6.99 -4.70 4.20
N PHE A 60 -8.31 -4.59 4.33
CA PHE A 60 -9.20 -5.76 4.34
C PHE A 60 -9.05 -6.61 3.07
N HIS A 61 -8.97 -6.01 1.88
CA HIS A 61 -8.75 -6.75 0.64
C HIS A 61 -7.36 -7.42 0.57
N LEU A 62 -6.31 -6.78 1.11
CA LEU A 62 -4.98 -7.39 1.26
C LEU A 62 -5.03 -8.62 2.16
N LEU A 63 -5.73 -8.52 3.31
CA LEU A 63 -5.92 -9.65 4.22
C LEU A 63 -6.72 -10.79 3.56
N ASN A 64 -7.77 -10.48 2.82
CA ASN A 64 -8.53 -11.50 2.08
C ASN A 64 -7.63 -12.25 1.10
N LEU A 65 -6.80 -11.53 0.33
CA LEU A 65 -5.86 -12.15 -0.59
C LEU A 65 -4.88 -13.09 0.13
N TYR A 66 -4.43 -12.75 1.34
CA TYR A 66 -3.62 -13.66 2.16
C TYR A 66 -4.36 -14.97 2.48
N HIS A 67 -5.63 -14.92 2.86
CA HIS A 67 -6.39 -16.12 3.25
C HIS A 67 -6.87 -16.95 2.04
N THR A 68 -7.36 -16.29 0.98
CA THR A 68 -8.05 -16.97 -0.13
C THR A 68 -7.17 -17.21 -1.34
N LYS A 69 -6.08 -16.44 -1.48
CA LYS A 69 -5.28 -16.34 -2.73
C LYS A 69 -6.10 -15.88 -3.94
N VAL A 70 -7.26 -15.24 -3.71
CA VAL A 70 -8.13 -14.69 -4.74
C VAL A 70 -8.12 -13.17 -4.64
N THR A 71 -7.80 -12.50 -5.75
CA THR A 71 -7.88 -11.04 -5.87
C THR A 71 -9.33 -10.60 -6.04
N SER A 72 -9.61 -9.38 -5.61
CA SER A 72 -10.90 -8.73 -5.88
C SER A 72 -10.69 -7.64 -6.92
N ASP A 73 -11.71 -7.38 -7.75
CA ASP A 73 -11.73 -6.26 -8.71
C ASP A 73 -11.35 -4.92 -8.06
N TYR A 74 -11.71 -4.73 -6.79
CA TYR A 74 -11.32 -3.53 -6.04
C TYR A 74 -9.80 -3.42 -5.89
N LEU A 75 -9.12 -4.48 -5.49
CA LEU A 75 -7.68 -4.49 -5.28
C LEU A 75 -6.92 -4.37 -6.60
N GLU A 76 -7.41 -5.03 -7.67
CA GLU A 76 -6.89 -4.88 -9.03
C GLU A 76 -6.96 -3.43 -9.52
N ARG A 77 -8.13 -2.78 -9.35
CA ARG A 77 -8.29 -1.36 -9.68
C ARG A 77 -7.34 -0.48 -8.87
N ILE A 78 -7.19 -0.72 -7.57
CA ILE A 78 -6.26 0.06 -6.74
C ILE A 78 -4.82 -0.13 -7.20
N ALA A 79 -4.40 -1.35 -7.56
CA ALA A 79 -3.07 -1.59 -8.12
C ALA A 79 -2.84 -0.86 -9.45
N SER A 80 -3.86 -0.82 -10.32
CA SER A 80 -3.83 -0.04 -11.58
C SER A 80 -3.59 1.45 -11.34
N GLU A 81 -4.27 2.04 -10.36
CA GLU A 81 -4.06 3.45 -10.00
C GLU A 81 -2.64 3.72 -9.47
N HIS A 82 -1.93 2.72 -8.93
CA HIS A 82 -0.55 2.89 -8.46
C HIS A 82 0.48 2.86 -9.59
N GLY A 83 0.08 2.47 -10.81
CA GLY A 83 0.96 2.35 -11.96
C GLY A 83 1.50 3.70 -12.49
N PRO A 84 2.51 3.66 -13.38
CA PRO A 84 3.22 4.86 -13.85
C PRO A 84 2.39 5.82 -14.71
N SER A 85 1.30 5.36 -15.33
CA SER A 85 0.35 6.23 -16.06
C SER A 85 -0.61 6.99 -15.13
N ARG A 86 -0.61 6.67 -13.83
CA ARG A 86 -1.49 7.24 -12.81
C ARG A 86 -0.68 7.84 -11.67
N LEU A 87 -0.68 7.23 -10.49
CA LEU A 87 0.02 7.78 -9.32
C LEU A 87 1.54 7.63 -9.40
N ALA A 88 2.05 6.76 -10.28
CA ALA A 88 3.47 6.52 -10.47
C ALA A 88 4.20 6.29 -9.13
N ILE A 89 3.77 5.25 -8.42
CA ILE A 89 4.34 4.88 -7.13
C ILE A 89 5.57 4.00 -7.37
N PRO A 90 6.79 4.46 -7.02
CA PRO A 90 8.00 3.66 -7.19
C PRO A 90 8.07 2.51 -6.18
N GLU A 91 8.81 1.45 -6.53
CA GLU A 91 9.01 0.26 -5.70
C GLU A 91 9.43 0.59 -4.25
N GLN A 92 10.31 1.58 -4.09
CA GLN A 92 10.79 2.01 -2.76
C GLN A 92 9.65 2.49 -1.83
N MET A 93 8.56 3.04 -2.37
CA MET A 93 7.43 3.48 -1.54
C MET A 93 6.60 2.30 -1.01
N PHE A 94 6.57 1.15 -1.70
CA PHE A 94 5.98 -0.07 -1.16
C PHE A 94 6.81 -0.63 0.01
N ASN A 95 8.14 -0.53 -0.08
CA ASN A 95 9.03 -0.89 1.02
C ASN A 95 8.85 0.03 2.24
N ALA A 96 8.72 1.34 2.00
CA ALA A 96 8.43 2.32 3.05
C ALA A 96 7.06 2.08 3.69
N TRP A 97 6.04 1.74 2.89
CA TRP A 97 4.71 1.38 3.38
C TRP A 97 4.77 0.17 4.31
N ARG A 98 5.49 -0.88 3.91
CA ARG A 98 5.70 -2.08 4.74
C ARG A 98 6.39 -1.74 6.06
N ALA A 99 7.46 -0.96 5.99
CA ALA A 99 8.20 -0.53 7.18
C ALA A 99 7.30 0.28 8.14
N ALA A 100 6.46 1.17 7.61
CA ALA A 100 5.53 1.97 8.41
C ALA A 100 4.47 1.11 9.12
N ILE A 101 3.90 0.08 8.46
CA ILE A 101 2.99 -0.86 9.11
C ILE A 101 3.68 -1.60 10.26
N LEU A 102 4.87 -2.16 10.03
CA LEU A 102 5.59 -2.90 11.07
C LEU A 102 6.02 -2.01 12.24
N ALA A 103 6.44 -0.78 11.96
CA ALA A 103 6.72 0.22 12.99
C ALA A 103 5.46 0.56 13.80
N THR A 104 4.31 0.71 13.14
CA THR A 104 3.02 0.96 13.80
C THR A 104 2.65 -0.18 14.76
N VAL A 105 2.83 -1.43 14.32
CA VAL A 105 2.58 -2.61 15.16
C VAL A 105 3.51 -2.63 16.36
N ARG A 106 4.81 -2.36 16.15
CA ARG A 106 5.80 -2.30 17.22
C ARG A 106 5.48 -1.25 18.27
N GLU A 107 5.01 -0.08 17.85
CA GLU A 107 4.67 1.01 18.77
C GLU A 107 3.35 0.78 19.51
N LEU A 108 2.32 0.30 18.82
CA LEU A 108 0.98 0.21 19.39
C LEU A 108 0.70 -1.11 20.12
N ASP A 109 1.42 -2.19 19.80
CA ASP A 109 1.30 -3.50 20.48
C ASP A 109 2.46 -3.72 21.47
N GLU A 110 3.08 -2.66 21.99
CA GLU A 110 4.35 -2.68 22.75
C GLU A 110 4.42 -3.76 23.85
N ARG A 111 3.28 -4.03 24.52
CA ARG A 111 3.20 -4.95 25.66
C ARG A 111 3.22 -6.42 25.27
N HIS A 112 2.83 -6.72 24.03
CA HIS A 112 2.73 -8.08 23.49
C HIS A 112 3.64 -8.29 22.29
N TYR A 113 4.30 -7.24 21.82
CA TYR A 113 5.17 -7.27 20.67
C TYR A 113 6.43 -8.10 20.96
N ASP A 114 6.68 -9.05 20.07
CA ASP A 114 7.94 -9.79 19.97
C ASP A 114 8.25 -10.05 18.48
N THR A 115 9.38 -10.71 18.21
CA THR A 115 9.78 -11.05 16.84
C THR A 115 8.74 -11.91 16.12
N ARG A 116 7.95 -12.73 16.82
CA ARG A 116 6.91 -13.56 16.19
C ARG A 116 5.72 -12.71 15.75
N VAL A 117 5.34 -11.68 16.51
CA VAL A 117 4.33 -10.70 16.10
C VAL A 117 4.77 -9.98 14.83
N GLU A 118 6.02 -9.51 14.79
CA GLU A 118 6.56 -8.87 13.58
C GLU A 118 6.55 -9.81 12.37
N ILE A 119 7.00 -11.05 12.54
CA ILE A 119 6.99 -12.07 11.48
C ILE A 119 5.55 -12.36 11.02
N ALA A 120 4.60 -12.51 11.95
CA ALA A 120 3.20 -12.77 11.64
C ALA A 120 2.63 -11.65 10.75
N TRP A 121 2.80 -10.39 11.14
CA TRP A 121 2.37 -9.25 10.34
C TRP A 121 3.06 -9.19 8.98
N ALA A 122 4.38 -9.40 8.94
CA ALA A 122 5.16 -9.41 7.70
C ALA A 122 4.68 -10.50 6.72
N MET A 123 4.40 -11.71 7.22
CA MET A 123 3.88 -12.82 6.41
C MET A 123 2.48 -12.52 5.89
N THR A 124 1.61 -11.95 6.74
CA THR A 124 0.22 -11.67 6.37
C THR A 124 0.09 -10.62 5.28
N ILE A 125 0.84 -9.52 5.35
CA ILE A 125 0.75 -8.44 4.36
C ILE A 125 1.51 -8.74 3.06
N ALA A 126 2.46 -9.67 3.08
CA ALA A 126 3.38 -9.90 1.97
C ALA A 126 2.69 -10.25 0.64
N PRO A 127 1.72 -11.19 0.56
CA PRO A 127 1.08 -11.53 -0.73
C PRO A 127 0.35 -10.35 -1.36
N GLY A 128 -0.35 -9.57 -0.54
CA GLY A 128 -1.08 -8.41 -1.03
C GLY A 128 -0.15 -7.27 -1.46
N LEU A 129 0.92 -7.03 -0.72
CA LEU A 129 1.90 -6.02 -1.09
C LEU A 129 2.66 -6.39 -2.37
N GLU A 130 3.02 -7.67 -2.53
CA GLU A 130 3.66 -8.17 -3.74
C GLU A 130 2.73 -8.08 -4.95
N PHE A 131 1.45 -8.43 -4.78
CA PHE A 131 0.44 -8.23 -5.83
C PHE A 131 0.35 -6.77 -6.26
N MET A 132 0.23 -5.84 -5.31
CA MET A 132 0.18 -4.40 -5.58
C MET A 132 1.39 -3.91 -6.37
N ARG A 133 2.60 -4.33 -5.95
CA ARG A 133 3.87 -3.97 -6.58
C ARG A 133 3.94 -4.49 -8.03
N GLN A 134 3.67 -5.77 -8.24
CA GLN A 134 3.77 -6.41 -9.56
C GLN A 134 2.70 -5.89 -10.52
N MET A 135 1.45 -5.79 -10.08
CA MET A 135 0.34 -5.36 -10.94
C MET A 135 0.47 -3.88 -11.34
N SER A 136 0.91 -3.02 -10.42
CA SER A 136 1.18 -1.60 -10.74
C SER A 136 2.29 -1.45 -11.78
N ALA A 137 3.32 -2.31 -11.75
CA ALA A 137 4.40 -2.34 -12.72
C ALA A 137 3.98 -2.95 -14.06
N HIS A 138 3.16 -4.00 -14.06
CA HIS A 138 2.73 -4.66 -15.30
C HIS A 138 1.83 -3.78 -16.16
N ILE A 139 0.96 -2.98 -15.55
CA ILE A 139 0.11 -2.03 -16.31
C ILE A 139 0.95 -0.94 -17.02
N ALA A 140 2.21 -0.75 -16.60
CA ALA A 140 3.17 0.07 -17.34
C ALA A 140 3.58 -0.54 -18.69
N SER A 141 3.69 -1.87 -18.78
CA SER A 141 4.16 -2.57 -19.98
C SER A 141 3.09 -2.70 -21.06
N ASP A 142 1.82 -2.68 -20.66
CA ASP A 142 0.68 -2.90 -21.56
C ASP A 142 0.08 -1.58 -22.09
N ALA A 143 0.60 -0.42 -21.64
CA ALA A 143 0.23 0.87 -22.18
C ALA A 143 0.78 0.99 -23.63
N PRO A 144 -0.04 1.42 -24.61
CA PRO A 144 0.45 1.62 -25.97
C PRO A 144 1.61 2.62 -25.96
N SER A 145 2.70 2.26 -26.63
CA SER A 145 3.82 3.19 -26.84
C SER A 145 3.32 4.48 -27.48
N PRO A 146 3.83 5.67 -27.08
CA PRO A 146 3.48 6.90 -27.78
C PRO A 146 3.83 6.74 -29.26
N GLU A 147 2.85 6.99 -30.12
CA GLU A 147 3.02 6.89 -31.57
C GLU A 147 4.19 7.79 -31.97
N PRO A 148 5.17 7.30 -32.75
CA PRO A 148 6.28 8.14 -33.18
C PRO A 148 5.73 9.34 -33.95
N PRO A 149 6.32 10.55 -33.81
CA PRO A 149 5.85 11.71 -34.53
C PRO A 149 5.79 11.40 -36.02
N ALA A 150 4.66 11.74 -36.66
CA ALA A 150 4.45 11.50 -38.08
C ALA A 150 5.66 12.03 -38.87
N PRO A 151 6.24 11.24 -39.78
CA PRO A 151 7.38 11.70 -40.58
C PRO A 151 6.93 12.89 -41.43
N GLY A 152 7.39 14.09 -41.08
CA GLY A 152 7.11 15.32 -41.83
C GLY A 152 6.53 16.50 -41.05
N ALA A 153 6.34 16.42 -39.73
CA ALA A 153 5.95 17.58 -38.93
C ALA A 153 7.12 18.58 -38.80
N VAL A 154 7.24 19.49 -39.76
CA VAL A 154 8.15 20.65 -39.68
C VAL A 154 7.65 21.57 -38.55
N PRO A 155 8.51 21.99 -37.60
CA PRO A 155 8.12 22.99 -36.60
C PRO A 155 7.79 24.30 -37.32
N GLY A 156 6.53 24.71 -37.26
CA GLY A 156 6.07 25.97 -37.81
C GLY A 156 6.83 27.14 -37.18
N HIS A 157 7.53 27.92 -37.99
CA HIS A 157 7.89 29.28 -37.64
C HIS A 157 6.61 30.09 -37.49
N GLN A 158 6.37 30.62 -36.29
CA GLN A 158 5.43 31.71 -36.10
C GLN A 158 6.14 33.06 -36.35
N PRO A 159 5.41 34.04 -36.90
CA PRO A 159 5.95 35.31 -37.37
C PRO A 159 6.42 36.26 -36.26
#